data_AF-B4MD23-F1
#
_entry.id   AF-B4MD23-F1
#
_cell.length_a   1.000
_cell.length_b   1.000
_cell.length_c   1.000
_cell.angle_alpha   90.00
_cell.angle_beta   90.00
_cell.angle_gamma   90.00
#
_symmetry.space_group_name_H-M   'P 1'
#
loop_
_entity.id
_entity.type
_entity.pdbx_description
1 polymer ?
#
loop_
_entity_poly.entity_id
_entity_poly.type
_entity_poly.pdbx_seq_one_letter_code
_entity_poly.pdbx_strand_id
1 'polypeptide(L)'
;MEQTTPHNCTETLRNMRQQIALANAQQMLGKITVNCFRKCIDNPGKSLARAEERCLLQCMDRFMDSLKVVSLTYSRRLVRERK
;
A
#
# COMPACT_ATOMS: atom_id res chain seq x y z
N MET A 1 -21.36 -0.16 -29.78
CA MET A 1 -20.65 -0.10 -28.49
C MET A 1 -20.84 -1.44 -27.83
N GLU A 2 -19.72 -2.07 -27.49
CA GLU A 2 -19.48 -3.52 -27.43
C GLU A 2 -20.47 -4.34 -26.60
N GLN A 3 -20.82 -5.48 -27.16
CA GLN A 3 -21.65 -6.55 -26.63
C GLN A 3 -20.94 -7.22 -25.43
N THR A 4 -21.56 -7.24 -24.24
CA THR A 4 -21.05 -8.05 -23.12
C THR A 4 -21.80 -9.38 -23.08
N THR A 5 -21.25 -10.40 -23.74
CA THR A 5 -21.75 -11.78 -23.76
C THR A 5 -21.47 -12.48 -22.42
N PRO A 6 -22.33 -13.39 -21.90
CA PRO A 6 -22.31 -13.83 -20.49
C PRO A 6 -21.15 -14.75 -20.09
N HIS A 7 -20.32 -15.23 -21.03
CA HIS A 7 -19.33 -16.29 -20.79
C HIS A 7 -17.95 -15.81 -20.30
N ASN A 8 -17.63 -14.51 -20.35
CA ASN A 8 -16.29 -13.96 -20.01
C ASN A 8 -16.26 -13.05 -18.76
N CYS A 9 -17.33 -12.98 -17.99
CA CYS A 9 -17.42 -12.11 -16.81
C CYS A 9 -16.39 -12.47 -15.72
N THR A 10 -16.11 -13.76 -15.51
CA THR A 10 -15.22 -14.25 -14.45
C THR A 10 -13.76 -13.87 -14.67
N GLU A 11 -13.25 -14.03 -15.90
CA GLU A 11 -11.88 -13.67 -16.24
C GLU A 11 -11.67 -12.16 -16.23
N THR A 12 -12.61 -11.39 -16.77
CA THR A 12 -12.58 -9.92 -16.71
C THR A 12 -12.60 -9.42 -15.27
N LEU A 13 -13.45 -9.97 -14.41
CA LEU A 13 -13.48 -9.64 -12.97
C LEU A 13 -12.17 -10.02 -12.26
N ARG A 14 -11.55 -11.15 -12.63
CA ARG A 14 -10.24 -11.55 -12.08
C ARG A 14 -9.16 -10.56 -12.47
N ASN A 15 -9.07 -10.20 -13.74
CA ASN A 15 -8.08 -9.27 -14.27
C ASN A 15 -8.27 -7.88 -13.64
N MET A 16 -9.51 -7.42 -13.49
CA MET A 16 -9.84 -6.17 -12.80
C MET A 16 -9.38 -6.20 -11.33
N ARG A 17 -9.65 -7.28 -10.58
CA ARG A 17 -9.19 -7.42 -9.18
C ARG A 17 -7.67 -7.35 -9.06
N GLN A 18 -6.94 -7.97 -9.99
CA GLN A 18 -5.47 -7.90 -10.01
C GLN A 18 -4.98 -6.49 -10.26
N GLN A 19 -5.58 -5.76 -11.20
CA GLN A 19 -5.24 -4.36 -11.46
C GLN A 19 -5.50 -3.47 -10.25
N ILE A 20 -6.62 -3.68 -9.55
CA ILE A 20 -6.93 -2.95 -8.31
C ILE A 20 -5.88 -3.26 -7.23
N ALA A 21 -5.51 -4.53 -7.05
CA ALA A 21 -4.49 -4.92 -6.09
C ALA A 21 -3.13 -4.25 -6.40
N LEU A 22 -2.74 -4.21 -7.69
CA LEU A 22 -1.53 -3.53 -8.14
C LEU A 22 -1.60 -2.02 -7.87
N ALA A 23 -2.70 -1.36 -8.21
CA ALA A 23 -2.89 0.07 -7.97
C ALA A 23 -2.81 0.41 -6.47
N ASN A 24 -3.44 -0.41 -5.62
CA ASN A 24 -3.37 -0.25 -4.16
C ASN A 24 -1.93 -0.41 -3.64
N ALA A 25 -1.18 -1.41 -4.15
CA ALA A 25 0.21 -1.61 -3.79
C ALA A 25 1.09 -0.42 -4.23
N GLN A 26 0.88 0.11 -5.43
CA GLN A 26 1.59 1.30 -5.92
C GLN A 26 1.32 2.53 -5.05
N GLN A 27 0.06 2.78 -4.68
CA GLN A 27 -0.28 3.88 -3.77
C GLN A 27 0.37 3.72 -2.40
N MET A 28 0.43 2.49 -1.90
CA MET A 28 1.05 2.18 -0.62
C MET A 28 2.56 2.42 -0.65
N LEU A 29 3.25 1.95 -1.70
CA LEU A 29 4.67 2.25 -1.93
C LEU A 29 4.93 3.76 -1.98
N GLY A 30 4.09 4.51 -2.69
CA GLY A 30 4.22 5.97 -2.74
C GLY A 30 4.12 6.62 -1.35
N LYS A 31 3.18 6.16 -0.52
CA LYS A 31 3.04 6.66 0.86
C LYS A 31 4.24 6.30 1.74
N ILE A 32 4.75 5.08 1.62
CA ILE A 32 5.95 4.63 2.34
C ILE A 32 7.14 5.51 1.95
N THR A 33 7.37 5.70 0.66
CA THR A 33 8.47 6.52 0.14
C THR A 33 8.42 7.93 0.73
N VAL A 34 7.28 8.61 0.68
CA VAL A 34 7.16 9.98 1.19
C VAL A 34 7.36 10.04 2.72
N ASN A 35 6.75 9.12 3.47
CA ASN A 35 6.88 9.12 4.93
C ASN A 35 8.31 8.80 5.39
N CYS A 36 8.90 7.73 4.84
CA CYS A 36 10.21 7.29 5.27
C CYS A 36 11.32 8.22 4.80
N PHE A 37 11.19 8.82 3.60
CA PHE A 37 12.11 9.88 3.18
C PHE A 37 12.07 11.06 4.16
N ARG A 38 10.88 11.58 4.48
CA ARG A 38 10.72 12.69 5.42
C ARG A 38 11.24 12.39 6.82
N LYS A 39 11.15 11.13 7.25
CA LYS A 39 11.54 10.71 8.60
C LYS A 39 13.04 10.41 8.74
N CYS A 40 13.68 9.94 7.68
CA CYS A 40 15.02 9.37 7.74
C CYS A 40 16.08 10.14 6.97
N ILE A 41 15.71 11.07 6.08
CA ILE A 41 16.65 11.83 5.24
C ILE A 41 16.64 13.29 5.68
N ASP A 42 17.60 13.66 6.52
CA ASP A 42 17.77 15.05 7.00
C ASP A 42 18.58 15.89 6.00
N ASN A 43 19.59 15.28 5.36
CA ASN A 43 20.52 15.95 4.44
C ASN A 43 20.62 15.17 3.13
N PRO A 44 19.77 15.48 2.13
CA PRO A 44 19.75 14.72 0.88
C PRO A 44 21.08 14.85 0.13
N GLY A 45 21.68 13.70 -0.21
CA GLY A 45 22.93 13.61 -0.96
C GLY A 45 22.83 12.68 -2.16
N LYS A 46 23.96 12.45 -2.84
CA LYS A 46 24.04 11.52 -3.99
C LYS A 46 24.01 10.04 -3.58
N SER A 47 24.17 9.76 -2.29
CA SER A 47 24.23 8.42 -1.71
C SER A 47 23.65 8.44 -0.31
N LEU A 48 23.06 7.33 0.11
CA LEU A 48 22.57 7.16 1.48
C LEU A 48 23.73 6.90 2.43
N ALA A 49 23.77 7.61 3.56
CA ALA A 49 24.62 7.24 4.67
C ALA A 49 24.12 5.93 5.29
N ARG A 50 25.01 5.13 5.90
CA ARG A 50 24.62 3.87 6.57
C ARG A 50 23.53 4.05 7.63
N ALA A 51 23.47 5.22 8.28
CA ALA A 51 22.43 5.54 9.26
C ALA A 51 21.06 5.76 8.58
N GLU A 52 21.02 6.46 7.45
CA GLU A 52 19.82 6.68 6.65
C GLU A 52 19.28 5.36 6.10
N GLU A 53 20.16 4.50 5.56
CA GLU A 53 19.79 3.17 5.07
C GLU A 53 19.14 2.30 6.17
N ARG A 54 19.76 2.24 7.36
CA ARG A 54 19.17 1.53 8.51
C ARG A 54 17.83 2.12 8.93
N CYS A 55 17.71 3.45 8.96
CA CYS A 55 16.46 4.13 9.30
C CYS A 55 15.36 3.80 8.28
N LEU A 56 15.66 3.82 6.99
CA LEU A 56 14.69 3.50 5.92
C LEU A 56 14.17 2.08 6.07
N LEU A 57 15.05 1.09 6.26
CA LEU A 57 14.64 -0.31 6.50
C LEU A 57 13.68 -0.42 7.68
N GLN A 58 14.03 0.17 8.82
CA GLN A 58 13.19 0.16 10.02
C GLN A 58 11.87 0.92 9.81
N CYS A 59 11.90 2.06 9.11
CA CYS A 59 10.71 2.86 8.84
C CYS A 59 9.71 2.08 7.99
N MET A 60 10.18 1.42 6.93
CA MET A 60 9.32 0.60 6.07
C MET A 60 8.66 -0.51 6.87
N ASP A 61 9.43 -1.30 7.64
CA ASP A 61 8.89 -2.38 8.47
C ASP A 61 7.83 -1.87 9.45
N ARG A 62 8.14 -0.80 10.19
CA ARG A 62 7.21 -0.20 11.16
C ARG A 62 5.98 0.39 10.50
N PHE A 63 6.09 0.94 9.28
CA PHE A 63 4.95 1.43 8.53
C PHE A 63 4.01 0.28 8.14
N MET A 64 4.55 -0.82 7.61
CA MET A 64 3.77 -2.01 7.25
C MET A 64 3.03 -2.59 8.45
N ASP A 65 3.72 -2.73 9.59
CA ASP A 65 3.14 -3.22 10.83
C ASP A 65 2.01 -2.31 11.33
N SER A 66 2.26 -1.00 11.33
CA SER A 66 1.26 -0.02 11.73
C SER A 66 0.03 -0.06 10.82
N LEU A 67 0.24 -0.14 9.50
CA LEU A 67 -0.85 -0.24 8.54
C LEU A 67 -1.68 -1.51 8.74
N LYS A 68 -1.03 -2.65 9.02
CA LYS A 68 -1.72 -3.91 9.32
C LYS A 68 -2.62 -3.79 10.55
N VAL A 69 -2.11 -3.24 11.64
CA VAL A 69 -2.89 -3.06 12.88
C VAL A 69 -4.06 -2.11 12.66
N VAL A 70 -3.81 -0.96 12.03
CA VAL A 70 -4.86 0.03 11.73
C VAL A 70 -5.91 -0.55 10.80
N SER A 71 -5.51 -1.22 9.73
CA SER A 71 -6.42 -1.85 8.75
C SER A 71 -7.33 -2.86 9.43
N LEU A 72 -6.79 -3.80 10.20
CA LEU A 72 -7.58 -4.80 10.92
C LEU A 72 -8.55 -4.17 11.93
N THR A 73 -8.07 -3.18 12.69
CA THR A 73 -8.87 -2.50 13.72
C THR A 73 -10.01 -1.73 13.07
N TYR A 74 -9.73 -0.99 12.01
CA TYR A 74 -10.72 -0.22 11.27
C TYR A 74 -11.77 -1.13 10.61
N SER A 75 -11.36 -2.21 9.95
CA SER A 75 -12.30 -3.18 9.37
C SER A 75 -13.21 -3.81 10.43
N ARG A 76 -12.67 -4.18 11.60
CA ARG A 76 -13.48 -4.71 12.71
C ARG A 76 -14.51 -3.70 13.22
N ARG A 77 -14.11 -2.42 13.32
CA ARG A 77 -15.02 -1.33 13.72
C ARG A 77 -16.15 -1.15 12.70
N LEU A 78 -15.82 -1.07 11.41
CA LEU A 78 -16.81 -0.91 10.33
C LEU A 78 -17.88 -2.01 10.33
N VAL A 79 -17.49 -3.26 10.59
CA VAL A 79 -18.45 -4.38 10.67
C VAL A 79 -19.39 -4.24 11.86
N ARG A 80 -18.92 -3.70 12.99
CA ARG A 80 -19.76 -3.47 14.18
C ARG A 80 -20.76 -2.35 13.96
N GLU A 81 -20.35 -1.26 13.33
CA GLU A 81 -21.18 -0.07 13.12
C GLU A 81 -22.22 -0.23 12.00
N ARG A 82 -22.08 -1.24 11.13
CA ARG A 82 -23.05 -1.55 10.07
C ARG A 82 -24.29 -2.32 10.59
N LYS A 83 -24.23 -2.85 11.80
CA LYS A 83 -25.37 -3.54 12.46
C LYS A 83 -26.20 -2.53 13.24
#